data_AF-A0A521XY79-F1
#
_entry.id   AF-A0A521XY79-F1
#
_cell.length_a   1.000
_cell.length_b   1.000
_cell.length_c   1.000
_cell.angle_alpha   90.00
_cell.angle_beta   90.00
_cell.angle_gamma   90.00
#
_symmetry.space_group_name_H-M   'P 1'
#
loop_
_entity.id
_entity.type
_entity.pdbx_description
1 polymer ?
#
loop_
_entity_poly.entity_id
_entity_poly.type
_entity_poly.pdbx_seq_one_letter_code
_entity_poly.pdbx_strand_id
1 'polypeptide(L)'
;MRFKRSDLPGILIATVAPALLFWLVVRAFGLEHHHGTPLLGALSGNIAGGAGTFAVLSRFVRHWDRVIVALALLAACVVGVLVLQLTGNDGSSLSTALKLAGVLLFGVINILVIWDALVHGLNPSLQRRDARLARERAAEAA
;
A
#
# COMPACT_ATOMS: atom_id res chain seq x y z
N MET A 1 -19.32 13.36 -1.36
CA MET A 1 -18.90 12.68 -0.12
C MET A 1 -18.18 13.69 0.77
N ARG A 2 -18.44 13.75 2.08
CA ARG A 2 -17.69 14.62 3.01
C ARG A 2 -16.40 13.92 3.44
N PHE A 3 -15.25 14.47 3.09
CA PHE A 3 -13.94 13.99 3.56
C PHE A 3 -13.85 14.13 5.08
N LYS A 4 -13.42 13.05 5.76
CA LYS A 4 -13.16 13.04 7.20
C LYS A 4 -11.67 13.20 7.44
N ARG A 5 -11.28 13.70 8.63
CA ARG A 5 -9.86 13.81 9.02
C ARG A 5 -9.14 12.46 9.01
N SER A 6 -9.87 11.36 9.23
CA SER A 6 -9.35 9.99 9.09
C SER A 6 -8.87 9.63 7.68
N ASP A 7 -9.29 10.39 6.66
CA ASP A 7 -8.95 10.14 5.26
C ASP A 7 -7.65 10.86 4.85
N LEU A 8 -7.18 11.83 5.65
CA LEU A 8 -5.97 12.62 5.36
C LEU A 8 -4.69 11.78 5.16
N PRO A 9 -4.39 10.77 6.01
CA PRO A 9 -3.21 9.94 5.81
C PRO A 9 -3.26 9.18 4.48
N GLY A 10 -4.44 8.66 4.12
CA GLY A 10 -4.67 7.99 2.85
C GLY A 10 -4.45 8.90 1.66
N ILE A 11 -4.99 10.12 1.71
CA ILE A 11 -4.84 11.12 0.65
C ILE A 11 -3.37 11.49 0.45
N LEU A 12 -2.65 11.78 1.55
CA LEU A 12 -1.22 12.10 1.49
C LEU A 12 -0.42 10.97 0.84
N ILE A 13 -0.68 9.72 1.24
CA ILE A 13 -0.02 8.54 0.67
C ILE A 13 -0.38 8.39 -0.82
N ALA A 14 -1.65 8.51 -1.21
CA ALA A 14 -2.05 8.44 -2.62
C ALA A 14 -1.43 9.54 -3.50
N THR A 15 -1.17 10.73 -2.95
CA THR A 15 -0.55 11.81 -3.73
C THR A 15 0.96 11.64 -3.86
N VAL A 16 1.65 11.23 -2.80
CA VAL A 16 3.12 11.29 -2.75
C VAL A 16 3.75 9.93 -3.07
N ALA A 17 3.19 8.84 -2.54
CA ALA A 17 3.77 7.51 -2.69
C ALA A 17 3.90 7.04 -4.14
N PRO A 18 2.90 7.21 -5.04
CA PRO A 18 3.05 6.68 -6.40
C PRO A 18 4.11 7.42 -7.21
N ALA A 19 4.27 8.73 -7.04
CA ALA A 19 5.33 9.49 -7.69
C ALA A 19 6.73 9.05 -7.20
N LEU A 20 6.89 8.89 -5.88
CA LEU A 20 8.15 8.42 -5.28
C LEU A 20 8.47 6.97 -5.70
N LEU A 21 7.50 6.07 -5.64
CA LEU A 21 7.68 4.67 -6.04
C LEU A 21 8.02 4.55 -7.52
N PHE A 22 7.35 5.31 -8.39
CA PHE A 22 7.66 5.32 -9.81
C PHE A 22 9.08 5.85 -10.07
N TRP A 23 9.46 6.96 -9.43
CA TRP A 23 10.84 7.47 -9.50
C TRP A 23 11.86 6.43 -9.05
N LEU A 24 11.57 5.72 -7.96
CA LEU A 24 12.46 4.70 -7.41
C LEU A 24 12.60 3.50 -8.34
N VAL A 25 11.51 3.05 -8.97
CA VAL A 25 11.53 2.01 -10.00
C VAL A 25 12.36 2.45 -11.21
N VAL A 26 12.17 3.69 -11.69
CA VAL A 26 12.94 4.21 -12.81
C VAL A 26 14.44 4.22 -12.50
N ARG A 27 14.82 4.69 -11.31
CA ARG A 27 16.22 4.72 -10.86
C ARG A 27 16.80 3.30 -10.69
N ALA A 28 16.09 2.42 -9.99
CA ALA A 28 16.57 1.08 -9.65
C ALA A 28 16.79 0.19 -10.88
N PHE A 29 15.99 0.37 -11.94
CA PHE A 29 16.09 -0.39 -13.18
C PHE A 29 16.76 0.37 -14.33
N GLY A 30 17.30 1.57 -14.09
CA GLY A 30 17.98 2.37 -15.11
C GLY A 30 17.10 2.79 -16.29
N LEU A 31 15.78 2.94 -16.06
CA LEU A 31 14.78 3.19 -17.10
C LEU A 31 14.74 4.66 -17.57
N GLU A 32 15.66 5.49 -17.11
CA GLU A 32 15.69 6.94 -17.36
C GLU A 32 15.70 7.30 -18.85
N HIS A 33 16.28 6.44 -19.67
CA HIS A 33 16.42 6.64 -21.11
C HIS A 33 15.26 6.02 -21.93
N HIS A 34 14.32 5.33 -21.27
CA HIS A 34 13.14 4.80 -21.94
C HIS A 34 12.07 5.89 -21.98
N HIS A 35 11.70 6.34 -23.18
CA HIS A 35 10.68 7.36 -23.37
C HIS A 35 9.57 6.83 -24.28
N GLY A 36 8.31 7.18 -23.97
CA GLY A 36 7.16 6.82 -24.82
C GLY A 36 6.84 5.33 -24.91
N THR A 37 7.36 4.50 -24.01
CA THR A 37 7.11 3.05 -24.05
C THR A 37 5.80 2.69 -23.34
N PRO A 38 4.98 1.78 -23.91
CA PRO A 38 3.80 1.24 -23.23
C PRO A 38 4.11 0.62 -21.87
N LEU A 39 5.33 0.10 -21.70
CA LEU A 39 5.82 -0.48 -20.46
C LEU A 39 5.81 0.52 -19.28
N LEU A 40 6.31 1.74 -19.49
CA LEU A 40 6.33 2.77 -18.44
C LEU A 40 4.92 3.24 -18.07
N GLY A 41 4.02 3.30 -19.06
CA GLY A 41 2.60 3.57 -18.84
C GLY A 41 1.96 2.47 -17.97
N ALA A 42 2.21 1.20 -18.28
CA ALA A 42 1.70 0.07 -17.49
C ALA A 42 2.27 0.05 -16.06
N LEU A 43 3.57 0.31 -15.89
CA LEU A 43 4.22 0.36 -14.57
C LEU A 43 3.66 1.51 -13.71
N SER A 44 3.56 2.71 -14.26
CA SER A 44 2.99 3.86 -13.55
C SER A 44 1.52 3.62 -13.17
N GLY A 45 0.72 3.02 -14.06
CA GLY A 45 -0.66 2.63 -13.78
C GLY A 45 -0.80 1.64 -12.63
N ASN A 46 0.05 0.61 -12.57
CA ASN A 46 0.05 -0.36 -11.47
C ASN A 46 0.44 0.29 -10.13
N ILE A 47 1.46 1.15 -10.13
CA ILE A 47 1.92 1.86 -8.93
C ILE A 47 0.83 2.82 -8.44
N ALA A 48 0.25 3.61 -9.35
CA ALA A 48 -0.84 4.53 -9.02
C ALA A 48 -2.11 3.79 -8.57
N GLY A 49 -2.47 2.69 -9.22
CA GLY A 49 -3.61 1.85 -8.85
C GLY A 49 -3.44 1.21 -7.47
N GLY A 50 -2.24 0.72 -7.16
CA GLY A 50 -1.90 0.21 -5.83
C GLY A 50 -2.01 1.29 -4.75
N ALA A 51 -1.41 2.46 -5.00
CA ALA A 51 -1.48 3.60 -4.07
C ALA A 51 -2.92 4.11 -3.88
N GLY A 52 -3.71 4.18 -4.95
CA GLY A 52 -5.12 4.56 -4.90
C GLY A 52 -5.96 3.57 -4.09
N THR A 53 -5.75 2.27 -4.31
CA THR A 53 -6.40 1.21 -3.53
C THR A 53 -6.07 1.34 -2.04
N PHE A 54 -4.78 1.51 -1.73
CA PHE A 54 -4.33 1.73 -0.35
C PHE A 54 -4.99 2.96 0.27
N ALA A 55 -5.07 4.09 -0.46
CA ALA A 55 -5.70 5.30 0.04
C ALA A 55 -7.19 5.12 0.34
N VAL A 56 -7.92 4.39 -0.49
CA VAL A 56 -9.33 4.08 -0.23
C VAL A 56 -9.50 3.20 1.00
N LEU A 57 -8.58 2.24 1.21
CA LEU A 57 -8.61 1.31 2.34
C LEU A 57 -8.05 1.91 3.64
N SER A 58 -7.24 2.95 3.54
CA SER A 58 -6.54 3.61 4.67
C SER A 58 -7.48 4.03 5.81
N ARG A 59 -8.71 4.43 5.49
CA ARG A 59 -9.74 4.82 6.48
C ARG A 59 -10.17 3.67 7.40
N PHE A 60 -9.91 2.43 7.01
CA PHE A 60 -10.21 1.23 7.80
C PHE A 60 -9.01 0.74 8.60
N VAL A 61 -7.81 1.27 8.34
CA VAL A 61 -6.59 0.96 9.08
C VAL A 61 -6.71 1.60 10.45
N ARG A 62 -6.70 0.76 11.49
CA ARG A 62 -6.88 1.18 12.88
C ARG A 62 -5.57 1.24 13.63
N HIS A 63 -4.63 0.37 13.26
CA HIS A 63 -3.31 0.27 13.87
C HIS A 63 -2.24 0.92 12.98
N TRP A 64 -2.36 2.24 12.79
CA TRP A 64 -1.42 3.01 11.96
C TRP A 64 0.02 2.89 12.42
N ASP A 65 0.27 2.75 13.72
CA ASP A 65 1.62 2.61 14.26
C ASP A 65 2.37 1.42 13.63
N ARG A 66 1.68 0.27 13.46
CA ARG A 66 2.27 -0.93 12.85
C ARG A 66 2.58 -0.72 11.37
N VAL A 67 1.68 -0.05 10.66
CA VAL A 67 1.84 0.25 9.23
C VAL A 67 2.97 1.25 9.02
N ILE A 68 3.05 2.30 9.86
CA ILE A 68 4.10 3.32 9.80
C ILE A 68 5.46 2.71 10.11
N VAL A 69 5.58 1.89 11.16
CA VAL A 69 6.84 1.19 11.49
C VAL A 69 7.27 0.28 10.34
N ALA A 70 6.34 -0.50 9.77
CA ALA A 70 6.66 -1.37 8.65
C ALA A 70 7.07 -0.58 7.39
N LEU A 71 6.41 0.55 7.10
CA LEU A 71 6.78 1.45 6.00
C LEU A 71 8.15 2.09 6.22
N ALA A 72 8.47 2.50 7.46
CA ALA A 72 9.77 3.06 7.80
C ALA A 72 10.90 2.03 7.64
N LEU A 73 10.67 0.79 8.08
CA LEU A 73 11.61 -0.31 7.87
C LEU A 73 11.78 -0.65 6.38
N LEU A 74 10.70 -0.61 5.60
CA LEU A 74 10.75 -0.81 4.16
C LEU A 74 11.58 0.28 3.49
N ALA A 75 11.35 1.55 3.86
CA ALA A 75 12.15 2.68 3.36
C ALA A 75 13.63 2.53 3.72
N ALA A 76 13.95 2.10 4.95
CA ALA A 76 15.32 1.83 5.37
C ALA A 76 15.97 0.71 4.53
N CYS A 77 15.24 -0.37 4.23
CA CYS A 77 15.73 -1.44 3.34
C CYS A 77 16.05 -0.90 1.95
N VAL A 78 15.14 -0.09 1.38
CA VAL A 78 15.32 0.50 0.06
C VAL A 78 16.53 1.45 0.01
N VAL A 79 16.67 2.34 1.00
CA VAL A 79 17.83 3.23 1.12
C VAL A 79 19.12 2.41 1.27
N GLY A 80 19.11 1.35 2.08
CA GLY A 80 20.25 0.45 2.23
C GLY A 80 20.66 -0.21 0.91
N VAL A 81 19.70 -0.71 0.13
CA VAL A 81 19.98 -1.28 -1.20
C VAL A 81 20.56 -0.23 -2.13
N LEU A 82 20.01 0.99 -2.18
CA LEU A 82 20.53 2.07 -3.02
C LEU A 82 21.97 2.44 -2.65
N VAL A 83 22.29 2.54 -1.36
CA VAL A 83 23.66 2.80 -0.89
C VAL A 83 24.61 1.67 -1.30
N LEU A 84 24.19 0.42 -1.19
CA LEU A 84 24.99 -0.72 -1.64
C LEU A 84 25.18 -0.72 -3.16
N GLN A 85 24.17 -0.32 -3.94
CA GLN A 85 24.30 -0.15 -5.38
C GLN A 85 25.31 0.94 -5.75
N LEU A 86 25.21 2.11 -5.11
CA LEU A 86 26.11 3.24 -5.36
C LEU A 86 27.56 2.95 -4.97
N THR A 87 27.80 2.01 -4.06
CA THR A 87 29.13 1.59 -3.62
C THR A 87 29.65 0.35 -4.34
N GLY A 88 28.97 -0.13 -5.39
CA GLY A 88 29.38 -1.30 -6.18
C GLY A 88 29.12 -2.66 -5.52
N ASN A 89 28.33 -2.70 -4.44
CA ASN A 89 28.02 -3.90 -3.65
C ASN A 89 26.67 -4.55 -3.98
N ASP A 90 26.10 -4.28 -5.17
CA ASP A 90 24.74 -4.74 -5.53
C ASP A 90 24.59 -6.27 -5.52
N GLY A 91 25.67 -7.01 -5.79
CA GLY A 91 25.71 -8.47 -5.78
C GLY A 91 26.04 -9.12 -4.43
N SER A 92 26.23 -8.33 -3.37
CA SER A 92 26.55 -8.86 -2.05
C SER A 92 25.39 -9.65 -1.42
N SER A 93 25.72 -10.57 -0.50
CA SER A 93 24.71 -11.29 0.30
C SER A 93 23.85 -10.33 1.14
N LEU A 94 24.44 -9.23 1.62
CA LEU A 94 23.73 -8.17 2.34
C LEU A 94 22.72 -7.45 1.45
N SER A 95 23.09 -7.09 0.22
CA SER A 95 22.16 -6.48 -0.75
C SER A 95 20.98 -7.41 -1.03
N THR A 96 21.26 -8.70 -1.24
CA THR A 96 20.24 -9.73 -1.45
C THR A 96 19.32 -9.86 -0.22
N ALA A 97 19.88 -9.89 0.99
CA ALA A 97 19.10 -9.97 2.23
C ALA A 97 18.19 -8.75 2.43
N LEU A 98 18.66 -7.54 2.13
CA LEU A 98 17.85 -6.33 2.21
C LEU A 98 16.71 -6.30 1.17
N LYS A 99 16.97 -6.78 -0.05
CA LYS A 99 15.93 -6.93 -1.09
C LYS A 99 14.84 -7.91 -0.62
N LEU A 100 15.23 -9.08 -0.10
CA LEU A 100 14.29 -10.06 0.45
C LEU A 100 13.52 -9.52 1.65
N ALA A 101 14.19 -8.84 2.58
CA ALA A 101 13.54 -8.18 3.71
C ALA A 101 12.52 -7.15 3.25
N GLY A 102 12.83 -6.36 2.21
CA GLY A 102 11.91 -5.43 1.60
C GLY A 102 10.66 -6.11 1.02
N VAL A 103 10.82 -7.22 0.30
CA VAL A 103 9.69 -8.01 -0.24
C VAL A 103 8.81 -8.56 0.89
N LEU A 104 9.42 -9.11 1.94
CA LEU A 104 8.69 -9.63 3.09
C LEU A 104 7.95 -8.52 3.85
N LEU A 105 8.59 -7.38 4.10
CA LEU A 105 7.97 -6.22 4.73
C LEU A 105 6.79 -5.70 3.91
N PHE A 106 6.92 -5.65 2.58
CA PHE A 106 5.82 -5.29 1.70
C PHE A 106 4.64 -6.26 1.85
N GLY A 107 4.90 -7.58 1.90
CA GLY A 107 3.89 -8.58 2.19
C GLY A 107 3.18 -8.36 3.53
N VAL A 108 3.95 -8.08 4.59
CA VAL A 108 3.41 -7.79 5.93
C VAL A 108 2.52 -6.55 5.91
N ILE A 109 2.93 -5.46 5.25
CA ILE A 109 2.11 -4.24 5.12
C ILE A 109 0.78 -4.56 4.43
N ASN A 110 0.81 -5.32 3.32
CA ASN A 110 -0.40 -5.71 2.61
C ASN A 110 -1.34 -6.53 3.51
N ILE A 111 -0.81 -7.52 4.24
CA ILE A 111 -1.61 -8.33 5.16
C ILE A 111 -2.25 -7.45 6.24
N LEU A 112 -1.49 -6.56 6.88
CA LEU A 112 -1.99 -5.68 7.94
C LEU A 112 -3.14 -4.80 7.43
N VAL A 113 -2.98 -4.19 6.26
CA VAL A 113 -3.96 -3.28 5.67
C VAL A 113 -5.23 -4.02 5.24
N ILE A 114 -5.07 -5.15 4.54
CA ILE A 114 -6.20 -5.97 4.10
C ILE A 114 -6.96 -6.51 5.31
N TRP A 115 -6.25 -7.01 6.32
CA TRP A 115 -6.86 -7.52 7.54
C TRP A 115 -7.66 -6.44 8.27
N ASP A 116 -7.08 -5.25 8.49
CA ASP A 116 -7.79 -4.15 9.12
C ASP A 116 -9.02 -3.71 8.29
N ALA A 117 -8.91 -3.70 6.95
CA ALA A 117 -10.03 -3.42 6.06
C ALA A 117 -11.16 -4.45 6.17
N LEU A 118 -10.84 -5.74 6.29
CA LEU A 118 -11.83 -6.79 6.47
C LEU A 118 -12.51 -6.70 7.84
N VAL A 119 -11.73 -6.56 8.91
CA VAL A 119 -12.24 -6.57 10.29
C VAL A 119 -13.02 -5.30 10.62
N HIS A 120 -12.54 -4.13 10.19
CA HIS A 120 -13.12 -2.84 10.57
C HIS A 120 -13.99 -2.20 9.49
N GLY A 121 -13.82 -2.62 8.22
CA GLY A 121 -14.64 -2.16 7.11
C GLY A 121 -15.75 -3.14 6.76
N LEU A 122 -15.37 -4.36 6.34
CA LEU A 122 -16.29 -5.34 5.79
C LEU A 122 -17.21 -5.95 6.86
N ASN A 123 -16.66 -6.45 7.97
CA ASN A 123 -17.46 -7.14 8.99
C ASN A 123 -18.61 -6.26 9.57
N PRO A 124 -18.38 -4.98 9.94
CA PRO A 124 -19.46 -4.11 10.42
C PRO A 124 -20.47 -3.73 9.33
N SER A 125 -20.10 -3.82 8.05
CA SER A 125 -21.03 -3.58 6.94
C SER A 125 -21.97 -4.76 6.75
N LEU A 126 -21.46 -5.98 6.86
CA LEU A 126 -22.25 -7.22 6.78
C LEU A 126 -23.23 -7.32 7.94
N GLN A 127 -22.77 -7.10 9.18
CA GLN A 127 -23.64 -7.10 10.37
C GLN A 127 -24.78 -6.07 10.26
N ARG A 128 -24.50 -4.87 9.73
CA ARG A 128 -25.54 -3.85 9.50
C ARG A 128 -26.53 -4.24 8.42
N ARG A 129 -26.11 -5.01 7.41
CA ARG A 129 -26.99 -5.53 6.37
C ARG A 129 -27.88 -6.64 6.93
N ASP A 130 -27.31 -7.60 7.65
CA ASP A 130 -28.06 -8.70 8.25
C ASP A 130 -29.11 -8.19 9.24
N ALA A 131 -28.76 -7.18 10.05
CA ALA A 131 -29.71 -6.53 10.95
C ALA A 131 -30.86 -5.81 10.22
N ARG A 132 -30.63 -5.27 9.01
CA ARG A 132 -31.70 -4.67 8.20
C ARG A 132 -32.63 -5.74 7.63
N LEU A 133 -32.05 -6.77 7.02
CA LEU A 133 -32.80 -7.89 6.46
C LEU A 133 -33.64 -8.61 7.52
N ALA A 134 -33.11 -8.76 8.74
CA ALA A 134 -33.85 -9.33 9.86
C ALA A 134 -35.08 -8.48 10.26
N ARG A 135 -34.96 -7.14 10.23
CA ARG A 135 -36.08 -6.23 10.52
C ARG A 135 -37.14 -6.25 9.43
N GLU A 136 -36.73 -6.29 8.16
CA GLU A 136 -37.65 -6.37 7.02
C GLU A 136 -38.47 -7.68 7.08
N ARG A 137 -37.81 -8.82 7.31
CA ARG A 137 -38.51 -10.11 7.50
C ARG A 137 -39.44 -10.13 8.70
N ALA A 138 -39.06 -9.49 9.80
CA ALA A 138 -39.92 -9.38 10.98
C ALA A 138 -41.14 -8.50 10.73
N ALA A 139 -41.03 -7.48 9.89
CA ALA A 139 -42.14 -6.61 9.49
C ALA A 139 -43.08 -7.27 8.47
N GLU A 140 -42.57 -8.14 7.59
CA GLU A 140 -43.40 -8.93 6.66
C GLU A 140 -44.17 -10.06 7.36
N ALA A 141 -43.66 -10.55 8.51
CA ALA A 141 -44.27 -11.61 9.29
C ALA A 141 -45.29 -11.13 10.33
N ALA A 142 -45.44 -9.81 10.52
CA ALA A 142 -46.32 -9.16 11.49
C ALA A 142 -47.55 -8.57 10.78
#